data_AF-A0A7C5M271-F1
#
_entry.id   AF-A0A7C5M271-F1
#
_cell.length_a   1.000
_cell.length_b   1.000
_cell.length_c   1.000
_cell.angle_alpha   90.00
_cell.angle_beta   90.00
_cell.angle_gamma   90.00
#
_symmetry.space_group_name_H-M   'P 1'
#
loop_
_entity.id
_entity.type
_entity.pdbx_description
1 polymer ?
#
loop_
_entity_poly.entity_id
_entity_poly.type
_entity_poly.pdbx_seq_one_letter_code
_entity_poly.pdbx_strand_id
1 'polypeptide(L)'
;MTLAPDRPPVFSAAELDLMKRADWLLTKRQIQDKIFALLQLTEKAIEPVWHARQHPLTSVAPWPTAKISRGENYRGLPYLILDYPARFDKQDIFAYRTMFYWGHFFSLTLHLQGFFLHDYRINLYHGATRLMGPEVYISNGPTPWEYHYGEDNYILLDEHSKEKILVDPFIKLSVRLSLSDWQELPHLAAERLAQWVEVLWYS
;
A
#
# COMPACT_ATOMS: atom_id res chain seq x y z
N MET A 1 -15.08 19.58 16.42
CA MET A 1 -15.24 21.00 16.77
C MET A 1 -16.54 21.48 16.15
N THR A 2 -17.61 21.52 16.93
CA THR A 2 -18.94 21.92 16.45
C THR A 2 -18.92 23.43 16.26
N LEU A 3 -19.02 23.89 15.01
CA LEU A 3 -19.13 25.32 14.71
C LEU A 3 -20.40 25.84 15.37
N ALA A 4 -20.28 26.78 16.31
CA ALA A 4 -21.43 27.46 16.90
C ALA A 4 -22.12 28.28 15.78
N PRO A 5 -23.42 28.06 15.50
CA PRO A 5 -24.07 28.51 14.27
C PRO A 5 -24.23 30.04 14.13
N ASP A 6 -23.95 30.82 15.17
CA ASP A 6 -24.26 32.27 15.22
C ASP A 6 -23.04 33.20 15.06
N ARG A 7 -21.85 32.69 14.73
CA ARG A 7 -20.67 33.54 14.46
C ARG A 7 -19.91 33.09 13.21
N PRO A 8 -19.42 34.04 12.39
CA PRO A 8 -18.57 33.70 11.25
C PRO A 8 -17.27 33.02 11.73
N PRO A 9 -16.72 32.07 10.96
CA PRO A 9 -15.45 31.42 11.29
C PRO A 9 -14.32 32.45 11.31
N VAL A 10 -13.42 32.33 12.29
CA VAL A 10 -12.23 33.18 12.42
C VAL A 10 -11.05 32.46 11.78
N PHE A 11 -10.42 33.10 10.78
CA PHE A 11 -9.21 32.60 10.15
C PHE A 11 -7.98 33.23 10.78
N SER A 12 -6.96 32.41 11.02
CA SER A 12 -5.61 32.84 11.37
C SER A 12 -4.94 33.55 10.18
N ALA A 13 -3.89 34.31 10.46
CA ALA A 13 -3.08 34.95 9.42
C ALA A 13 -2.47 33.93 8.43
N ALA A 14 -2.07 32.75 8.93
CA ALA A 14 -1.53 31.67 8.11
C ALA A 14 -2.60 31.07 7.17
N GLU A 15 -3.83 30.87 7.65
CA GLU A 15 -4.94 30.41 6.81
C GLU A 15 -5.29 31.42 5.72
N LEU A 16 -5.32 32.72 6.06
CA LEU A 16 -5.57 33.78 5.08
C LEU A 16 -4.45 33.90 4.04
N ASP A 17 -3.20 33.69 4.43
CA ASP A 17 -2.08 33.64 3.49
C ASP A 17 -2.24 32.43 2.55
N LEU A 18 -2.48 31.24 3.11
CA LEU A 18 -2.68 30.02 2.34
C LEU A 18 -3.85 30.12 1.36
N MET A 19 -4.96 30.79 1.72
CA MET A 19 -6.09 31.05 0.83
C MET A 19 -5.70 31.84 -0.43
N LYS A 20 -4.63 32.65 -0.36
CA LYS A 20 -4.11 33.43 -1.49
C LYS A 20 -3.08 32.66 -2.33
N ARG A 21 -2.56 31.53 -1.82
CA ARG A 21 -1.53 30.70 -2.48
C ARG A 21 -2.13 29.71 -3.48
N ALA A 22 -2.77 30.23 -4.53
CA ALA A 22 -3.28 29.40 -5.62
C ALA A 22 -2.15 28.58 -6.31
N ASP A 23 -0.93 29.13 -6.34
CA ASP A 23 0.28 28.45 -6.82
C ASP A 23 0.54 27.12 -6.10
N TRP A 24 0.25 27.04 -4.80
CA TRP A 24 0.42 25.81 -4.03
C TRP A 24 -0.55 24.72 -4.47
N LEU A 25 -1.82 25.07 -4.70
CA LEU A 25 -2.82 24.12 -5.18
C LEU A 25 -2.51 23.63 -6.59
N LEU A 26 -2.02 24.51 -7.46
CA LEU A 26 -1.58 24.16 -8.81
C LEU A 26 -0.34 23.25 -8.78
N THR A 27 0.64 23.57 -7.94
CA THR A 27 1.84 22.73 -7.74
C THR A 27 1.47 21.37 -7.18
N LYS A 28 0.56 21.32 -6.21
CA LYS A 28 0.02 20.07 -5.66
C LYS A 28 -0.59 19.19 -6.75
N ARG A 29 -1.44 19.77 -7.61
CA ARG A 29 -2.03 19.04 -8.75
C ARG A 29 -0.95 18.49 -9.68
N GLN A 30 0.05 19.30 -10.04
CA GLN A 30 1.16 18.85 -10.89
C GLN A 30 1.94 17.70 -10.26
N ILE A 31 2.19 17.73 -8.95
CA ILE A 31 2.83 16.63 -8.24
C ILE A 31 1.95 15.38 -8.30
N GLN A 32 0.65 15.47 -8.03
CA GLN A 32 -0.26 14.31 -8.10
C GLN A 32 -0.30 13.70 -9.51
N ASP A 33 -0.24 14.51 -10.56
CA ASP A 33 -0.19 14.01 -11.95
C ASP A 33 1.15 13.32 -12.25
N LYS A 34 2.28 13.83 -11.74
CA LYS A 34 3.58 13.15 -11.84
C LYS A 34 3.62 11.84 -11.06
N ILE A 35 3.06 11.81 -9.86
CA ILE A 35 2.93 10.58 -9.06
C ILE A 35 2.04 9.56 -9.78
N PHE A 36 0.94 10.00 -10.40
CA PHE A 36 0.09 9.12 -11.20
C PHE A 36 0.89 8.48 -12.34
N ALA A 37 1.68 9.27 -13.10
CA ALA A 37 2.55 8.74 -14.15
C ALA A 37 3.63 7.79 -13.59
N LEU A 38 4.19 8.08 -12.42
CA LEU A 38 5.14 7.20 -11.74
C LEU A 38 4.50 5.85 -11.35
N LEU A 39 3.25 5.85 -10.90
CA LEU A 39 2.50 4.62 -10.62
C LEU A 39 2.22 3.83 -11.91
N GLN A 40 2.00 4.47 -13.05
CA GLN A 40 1.91 3.76 -14.34
C GLN A 40 3.24 3.11 -14.75
N LEU A 41 4.38 3.76 -14.46
CA LEU A 41 5.69 3.13 -14.66
C LEU A 41 5.91 1.96 -13.70
N THR A 42 5.40 2.08 -12.47
CA THR A 42 5.46 1.03 -11.45
C THR A 42 4.66 -0.20 -11.87
N GLU A 43 3.44 -0.01 -12.38
CA GLU A 43 2.63 -1.08 -12.99
C GLU A 43 3.41 -1.82 -14.09
N LYS A 44 4.00 -1.08 -15.04
CA LYS A 44 4.78 -1.67 -16.14
C LYS A 44 6.00 -2.47 -15.67
N ALA A 45 6.60 -2.09 -14.54
CA ALA A 45 7.72 -2.82 -13.95
C ALA A 45 7.25 -4.10 -13.22
N ILE A 46 6.07 -4.06 -12.60
CA ILE A 46 5.45 -5.18 -11.87
C ILE A 46 4.93 -6.26 -12.83
N GLU A 47 4.29 -5.86 -13.92
CA GLU A 47 3.59 -6.76 -14.85
C GLU A 47 4.42 -7.96 -15.35
N PRO A 48 5.65 -7.79 -15.86
CA PRO A 48 6.45 -8.94 -16.27
C PRO A 48 6.81 -9.85 -15.10
N VAL A 49 7.05 -9.31 -13.89
CA VAL A 49 7.33 -10.13 -12.70
C VAL A 49 6.13 -10.98 -12.31
N TRP A 50 4.93 -10.40 -12.38
CA TRP A 50 3.68 -11.10 -12.09
C TRP A 50 3.43 -12.27 -13.04
N HIS A 51 3.73 -12.09 -14.33
CA HIS A 51 3.51 -13.12 -15.35
C HIS A 51 4.70 -14.05 -15.60
N ALA A 52 5.89 -13.73 -15.08
CA ALA A 52 7.11 -14.52 -15.34
C ALA A 52 7.05 -15.94 -14.79
N ARG A 53 6.28 -16.20 -13.73
CA ARG A 53 6.19 -17.52 -13.11
C ARG A 53 4.84 -18.17 -13.43
N GLN A 54 4.89 -19.37 -13.99
CA GLN A 54 3.71 -20.22 -14.17
C GLN A 54 3.23 -20.67 -12.79
N HIS A 55 2.16 -20.03 -12.30
CA HIS A 55 1.49 -20.40 -11.05
C HIS A 55 -0.02 -20.53 -11.32
N PRO A 56 -0.75 -21.47 -10.70
CA PRO A 56 -2.19 -21.61 -10.90
C PRO A 56 -2.99 -20.30 -10.76
N LEU A 57 -2.59 -19.44 -9.82
CA LEU A 57 -3.20 -18.11 -9.69
C LEU A 57 -3.05 -17.26 -10.94
N THR A 58 -1.88 -17.27 -11.58
CA THR A 58 -1.57 -16.41 -12.73
C THR A 58 -2.05 -17.01 -14.05
N SER A 59 -2.48 -18.28 -14.06
CA SER A 59 -2.81 -19.04 -15.29
C SER A 59 -4.29 -19.37 -15.51
N VAL A 60 -5.14 -19.38 -14.47
CA VAL A 60 -6.51 -19.96 -14.58
C VAL A 60 -7.61 -18.94 -14.90
N ALA A 61 -7.39 -17.64 -14.66
CA ALA A 61 -8.32 -16.58 -15.04
C ALA A 61 -7.59 -15.24 -15.23
N PRO A 62 -8.00 -14.38 -16.19
CA PRO A 62 -7.39 -13.07 -16.34
C PRO A 62 -7.58 -12.27 -15.06
N TRP A 63 -6.48 -11.74 -14.52
CA TRP A 63 -6.54 -10.81 -13.41
C TRP A 63 -7.13 -9.47 -13.87
N PRO A 64 -7.84 -8.74 -12.99
CA PRO A 64 -8.27 -7.40 -13.31
C PRO A 64 -7.08 -6.51 -13.72
N THR A 65 -7.32 -5.61 -14.67
CA THR A 65 -6.36 -4.58 -15.05
C THR A 65 -6.01 -3.70 -13.85
N ALA A 66 -4.79 -3.16 -13.84
CA ALA A 66 -4.37 -2.25 -12.79
C ALA A 66 -5.35 -1.08 -12.61
N LYS A 67 -5.51 -0.65 -11.36
CA LYS A 67 -6.32 0.50 -11.02
C LYS A 67 -5.51 1.49 -10.21
N ILE A 68 -5.41 2.72 -10.71
CA ILE A 68 -4.86 3.85 -9.96
C ILE A 68 -6.02 4.71 -9.46
N SER A 69 -6.12 4.90 -8.15
CA SER A 69 -7.11 5.75 -7.50
C SER A 69 -6.46 6.95 -6.82
N ARG A 70 -7.20 8.05 -6.73
CA ARG A 70 -6.80 9.28 -6.03
C ARG A 70 -7.77 9.52 -4.87
N GLY A 71 -7.24 9.92 -3.72
CA GLY A 71 -8.02 10.33 -2.57
C GLY A 71 -7.41 11.55 -1.90
N GLU A 72 -8.24 12.29 -1.16
CA GLU A 72 -7.89 13.60 -0.59
C GLU A 72 -7.92 13.64 0.94
N ASN A 73 -8.31 12.54 1.61
CA ASN A 73 -8.60 12.55 3.03
C ASN A 73 -8.20 11.26 3.77
N TYR A 74 -7.04 10.67 3.46
CA TYR A 74 -6.48 9.64 4.35
C TYR A 74 -5.81 10.35 5.52
N ARG A 75 -6.44 10.29 6.70
CA ARG A 75 -6.07 11.05 7.91
C ARG A 75 -5.83 12.55 7.62
N GLY A 76 -6.68 13.16 6.79
CA GLY A 76 -6.59 14.59 6.45
C GLY A 76 -5.65 14.94 5.31
N LEU A 77 -5.02 13.97 4.64
CA LEU A 77 -4.03 14.21 3.59
C LEU A 77 -4.33 13.46 2.29
N PRO A 78 -3.87 13.99 1.13
CA PRO A 78 -4.00 13.32 -0.16
C PRO A 78 -3.16 12.06 -0.28
N TYR A 79 -3.62 11.14 -1.12
CA TYR A 79 -2.94 9.89 -1.43
C TYR A 79 -3.29 9.39 -2.83
N LEU A 80 -2.40 8.58 -3.39
CA LEU A 80 -2.63 7.83 -4.62
C LEU A 80 -2.32 6.36 -4.37
N ILE A 81 -3.12 5.47 -4.95
CA ILE A 81 -2.97 4.02 -4.78
C ILE A 81 -2.99 3.37 -6.16
N LEU A 82 -1.96 2.57 -6.43
CA LEU A 82 -1.96 1.54 -7.48
C LEU A 82 -2.26 0.20 -6.80
N ASP A 83 -3.34 -0.45 -7.21
CA ASP A 83 -3.63 -1.83 -6.87
C ASP A 83 -3.37 -2.71 -8.10
N TYR A 84 -2.22 -3.40 -8.12
CA TYR A 84 -1.86 -4.32 -9.20
C TYR A 84 -0.66 -5.21 -8.82
N PRO A 85 -0.76 -6.54 -8.99
CA PRO A 85 -1.98 -7.32 -9.22
C PRO A 85 -2.96 -7.22 -8.04
N ALA A 86 -4.27 -7.21 -8.32
CA ALA A 86 -5.26 -7.22 -7.26
C ALA A 86 -6.60 -7.88 -7.66
N ARG A 87 -7.20 -8.57 -6.70
CA ARG A 87 -8.58 -9.07 -6.73
C ARG A 87 -9.23 -8.75 -5.37
N PHE A 88 -10.34 -8.04 -5.43
CA PHE A 88 -11.14 -7.70 -4.26
C PHE A 88 -12.52 -8.33 -4.40
N ASP A 89 -12.85 -9.26 -3.51
CA ASP A 89 -14.20 -9.73 -3.25
C ASP A 89 -14.59 -9.36 -1.80
N LYS A 90 -15.83 -9.63 -1.39
CA LYS A 90 -16.36 -9.29 -0.06
C LYS A 90 -15.54 -9.90 1.08
N GLN A 91 -15.00 -11.10 0.90
CA GLN A 91 -14.24 -11.83 1.93
C GLN A 91 -12.83 -12.22 1.47
N ASP A 92 -12.59 -12.25 0.16
CA ASP A 92 -11.33 -12.71 -0.42
C ASP A 92 -10.57 -11.53 -1.03
N ILE A 93 -9.40 -11.27 -0.48
CA ILE A 93 -8.55 -10.18 -0.96
C ILE A 93 -7.17 -10.73 -1.28
N PHE A 94 -6.73 -10.44 -2.50
CA PHE A 94 -5.33 -10.45 -2.88
C PHE A 94 -5.03 -9.09 -3.45
N ALA A 95 -4.12 -8.32 -2.87
CA ALA A 95 -3.69 -7.07 -3.48
C ALA A 95 -2.21 -6.83 -3.23
N TYR A 96 -1.49 -6.54 -4.31
CA TYR A 96 -0.21 -5.87 -4.23
C TYR A 96 -0.45 -4.38 -4.49
N ARG A 97 -0.29 -3.59 -3.43
CA ARG A 97 -0.62 -2.17 -3.39
C ARG A 97 0.64 -1.34 -3.32
N THR A 98 0.79 -0.41 -4.26
CA THR A 98 1.71 0.72 -4.13
C THR A 98 0.93 1.96 -3.73
N MET A 99 1.24 2.53 -2.56
CA MET A 99 0.59 3.76 -2.07
C MET A 99 1.61 4.90 -2.00
N PHE A 100 1.24 6.05 -2.53
CA PHE A 100 1.86 7.34 -2.21
C PHE A 100 1.00 8.04 -1.18
N TYR A 101 1.60 8.44 -0.06
CA TYR A 101 0.95 9.23 0.97
C TYR A 101 1.62 10.60 1.10
N TRP A 102 0.86 11.66 0.79
CA TRP A 102 1.39 13.01 0.67
C TRP A 102 2.05 13.48 1.97
N GLY A 103 3.28 13.98 1.87
CA GLY A 103 4.04 14.48 3.04
C GLY A 103 4.60 13.39 3.94
N HIS A 104 4.43 12.11 3.59
CA HIS A 104 4.86 10.98 4.40
C HIS A 104 5.79 10.03 3.64
N PHE A 105 5.26 9.13 2.82
CA PHE A 105 6.03 8.00 2.27
C PHE A 105 5.40 7.40 1.02
N PHE A 106 6.16 6.56 0.33
CA PHE A 106 5.58 5.48 -0.45
C PHE A 106 5.49 4.21 0.38
N SER A 107 4.60 3.29 0.03
CA SER A 107 4.61 1.95 0.62
C SER A 107 4.23 0.90 -0.43
N LEU A 108 4.80 -0.29 -0.26
CA LEU A 108 4.44 -1.48 -1.02
C LEU A 108 3.80 -2.45 -0.02
N THR A 109 2.60 -2.94 -0.32
CA THR A 109 1.85 -3.79 0.62
C THR A 109 1.26 -4.99 -0.09
N LEU A 110 1.56 -6.19 0.39
CA LEU A 110 0.83 -7.40 0.05
C LEU A 110 -0.28 -7.59 1.07
N HIS A 111 -1.53 -7.60 0.60
CA HIS A 111 -2.71 -7.83 1.40
C HIS A 111 -3.36 -9.16 1.01
N LEU A 112 -3.48 -10.06 1.97
CA LEU A 112 -4.14 -11.36 1.84
C LEU A 112 -5.28 -11.48 2.85
N GLN A 113 -6.45 -11.92 2.38
CA GLN A 113 -7.61 -12.22 3.21
C GLN A 113 -8.42 -13.37 2.58
N GLY A 114 -9.15 -14.11 3.41
CA GLY A 114 -10.07 -15.15 2.95
C GLY A 114 -9.34 -16.31 2.28
N PHE A 115 -9.87 -16.79 1.16
CA PHE A 115 -9.32 -17.88 0.36
C PHE A 115 -7.83 -17.69 0.04
N PHE A 116 -7.42 -16.48 -0.37
CA PHE A 116 -6.02 -16.22 -0.69
C PHE A 116 -5.10 -16.35 0.53
N LEU A 117 -5.53 -15.87 1.70
CA LEU A 117 -4.73 -16.08 2.90
C LEU A 117 -4.75 -17.54 3.32
N HIS A 118 -5.88 -18.24 3.21
CA HIS A 118 -6.00 -19.65 3.54
C HIS A 118 -5.02 -20.51 2.73
N ASP A 119 -5.03 -20.35 1.40
CA ASP A 119 -4.20 -21.15 0.48
C ASP A 119 -2.69 -20.92 0.68
N TYR A 120 -2.27 -19.69 0.97
CA TYR A 120 -0.85 -19.37 1.13
C TYR A 120 -0.39 -19.29 2.58
N ARG A 121 -1.24 -19.59 3.57
CA ARG A 121 -0.93 -19.33 4.99
C ARG A 121 0.35 -20.03 5.44
N ILE A 122 0.47 -21.31 5.12
CA ILE A 122 1.59 -22.15 5.55
C ILE A 122 2.88 -21.75 4.84
N ASN A 123 2.83 -21.57 3.51
CA ASN A 123 3.97 -21.10 2.73
C ASN A 123 4.45 -19.73 3.21
N LEU A 124 3.51 -18.80 3.45
CA LEU A 124 3.82 -17.47 3.95
C LEU A 124 4.48 -17.53 5.33
N TYR A 125 3.96 -18.35 6.25
CA TYR A 125 4.53 -18.49 7.59
C TYR A 125 5.97 -19.03 7.54
N HIS A 126 6.22 -20.11 6.78
CA HIS A 126 7.56 -20.70 6.67
C HIS A 126 8.54 -19.78 5.92
N GLY A 127 8.08 -19.11 4.88
CA GLY A 127 8.92 -18.21 4.08
C GLY A 127 9.09 -16.81 4.66
N ALA A 128 8.25 -16.38 5.63
CA ALA A 128 8.30 -15.04 6.22
C ALA A 128 9.67 -14.70 6.81
N THR A 129 10.40 -15.67 7.35
CA THR A 129 11.78 -15.49 7.85
C THR A 129 12.72 -14.92 6.79
N ARG A 130 12.53 -15.29 5.52
CA ARG A 130 13.31 -14.77 4.38
C ARG A 130 12.96 -13.33 4.01
N LEU A 131 11.79 -12.87 4.45
CA LEU A 131 11.31 -11.51 4.20
C LEU A 131 11.65 -10.56 5.36
N MET A 132 12.15 -11.06 6.49
CA MET A 132 12.47 -10.21 7.63
C MET A 132 13.58 -9.21 7.29
N GLY A 133 13.44 -8.02 7.83
CA GLY A 133 14.38 -6.92 7.64
C GLY A 133 13.95 -5.69 8.44
N PRO A 134 14.82 -4.68 8.55
CA PRO A 134 14.57 -3.50 9.39
C PRO A 134 13.36 -2.67 8.94
N GLU A 135 12.85 -2.90 7.73
CA GLU A 135 11.79 -2.09 7.11
C GLU A 135 10.58 -2.91 6.67
N VAL A 136 10.49 -4.18 7.06
CA VAL A 136 9.38 -5.07 6.70
C VAL A 136 8.45 -5.19 7.89
N TYR A 137 7.19 -4.84 7.67
CA TYR A 137 6.16 -4.76 8.70
C TYR A 137 5.04 -5.74 8.42
N ILE A 138 4.36 -6.16 9.48
CA ILE A 138 3.14 -6.96 9.44
C ILE A 138 1.98 -6.22 10.11
N SER A 139 0.77 -6.38 9.58
CA SER A 139 -0.44 -5.78 10.14
C SER A 139 -0.66 -6.19 11.60
N ASN A 140 -0.98 -5.19 12.43
CA ASN A 140 -1.37 -5.34 13.83
C ASN A 140 -2.72 -4.69 14.16
N GLY A 141 -3.27 -3.89 13.24
CA GLY A 141 -4.51 -3.16 13.47
C GLY A 141 -5.77 -4.01 13.40
N PRO A 142 -6.90 -3.50 13.92
CA PRO A 142 -8.17 -4.24 13.98
C PRO A 142 -8.88 -4.33 12.62
N THR A 143 -8.46 -3.55 11.61
CA THR A 143 -9.08 -3.55 10.29
C THR A 143 -8.02 -3.56 9.17
N PRO A 144 -8.33 -4.12 7.99
CA PRO A 144 -7.39 -4.15 6.88
C PRO A 144 -7.23 -2.79 6.17
N TRP A 145 -8.04 -1.78 6.52
CA TRP A 145 -8.19 -0.54 5.75
C TRP A 145 -7.29 0.62 6.18
N GLU A 146 -6.44 0.42 7.19
CA GLU A 146 -5.47 1.41 7.66
C GLU A 146 -4.07 1.19 7.05
N TYR A 147 -3.37 2.27 6.72
CA TYR A 147 -2.06 2.27 6.04
C TYR A 147 -0.97 3.08 6.77
N HIS A 148 -1.27 3.69 7.92
CA HIS A 148 -0.26 4.39 8.72
C HIS A 148 0.63 3.42 9.50
N TYR A 149 1.91 3.77 9.67
CA TYR A 149 2.90 2.94 10.37
C TYR A 149 2.96 3.28 11.86
N GLY A 150 1.82 3.22 12.55
CA GLY A 150 1.73 3.28 14.00
C GLY A 150 1.64 1.86 14.57
N GLU A 151 2.07 1.66 15.81
CA GLU A 151 2.04 0.34 16.49
C GLU A 151 0.62 -0.25 16.59
N ASP A 152 -0.40 0.61 16.53
CA ASP A 152 -1.81 0.27 16.46
C ASP A 152 -2.26 -0.26 15.08
N ASN A 153 -1.37 -0.28 14.07
CA ASN A 153 -1.67 -0.76 12.71
C ASN A 153 -0.58 -1.64 12.09
N TYR A 154 0.70 -1.34 12.29
CA TYR A 154 1.84 -2.12 11.80
C TYR A 154 2.91 -2.27 12.88
N ILE A 155 3.49 -3.47 12.97
CA ILE A 155 4.67 -3.77 13.77
C ILE A 155 5.73 -4.42 12.88
N LEU A 156 7.00 -4.40 13.28
CA LEU A 156 8.06 -5.07 12.52
C LEU A 156 7.78 -6.57 12.38
N LEU A 157 8.10 -7.12 11.21
CA LEU A 157 8.07 -8.56 10.98
C LEU A 157 9.31 -9.19 11.62
N ASP A 158 9.09 -10.01 12.64
CA ASP A 158 10.12 -10.77 13.34
C ASP A 158 9.58 -12.18 13.70
N GLU A 159 10.40 -12.98 14.39
CA GLU A 159 10.06 -14.34 14.78
C GLU A 159 8.81 -14.45 15.66
N HIS A 160 8.48 -13.41 16.42
CA HIS A 160 7.29 -13.37 17.25
C HIS A 160 6.07 -12.87 16.47
N SER A 161 6.20 -11.76 15.75
CA SER A 161 5.09 -11.14 15.04
C SER A 161 4.64 -11.97 13.83
N LYS A 162 5.50 -12.82 13.24
CA LYS A 162 5.09 -13.75 12.18
C LYS A 162 4.01 -14.76 12.60
N GLU A 163 3.89 -15.07 13.90
CA GLU A 163 2.85 -15.97 14.42
C GLU A 163 1.44 -15.47 14.09
N LYS A 164 1.29 -14.15 13.88
CA LYS A 164 0.04 -13.54 13.42
C LYS A 164 -0.43 -14.11 12.08
N ILE A 165 0.49 -14.54 11.21
CA ILE A 165 0.17 -15.24 9.94
C ILE A 165 -0.66 -16.49 10.18
N LEU A 166 -0.58 -17.14 11.34
CA LEU A 166 -1.35 -18.36 11.63
C LEU A 166 -2.75 -18.08 12.17
N VAL A 167 -2.95 -16.94 12.84
CA VAL A 167 -4.18 -16.67 13.61
C VAL A 167 -5.02 -15.52 13.07
N ASP A 168 -4.41 -14.51 12.44
CA ASP A 168 -5.14 -13.32 12.03
C ASP A 168 -6.01 -13.61 10.78
N PRO A 169 -7.19 -12.95 10.68
CA PRO A 169 -8.13 -13.17 9.59
C PRO A 169 -7.69 -12.53 8.26
N PHE A 170 -6.77 -11.57 8.32
CA PHE A 170 -6.11 -10.95 7.17
C PHE A 170 -4.64 -10.71 7.53
N ILE A 171 -3.79 -10.62 6.52
CA ILE A 171 -2.38 -10.26 6.67
C ILE A 171 -2.06 -9.15 5.68
N LYS A 172 -1.39 -8.11 6.18
CA LYS A 172 -0.66 -7.15 5.33
C LYS A 172 0.82 -7.24 5.64
N LEU A 173 1.64 -7.61 4.66
CA LEU A 173 3.08 -7.37 4.70
C LEU A 173 3.37 -6.07 3.99
N SER A 174 4.11 -5.16 4.61
CA SER A 174 4.30 -3.80 4.09
C SER A 174 5.73 -3.33 4.27
N VAL A 175 6.24 -2.61 3.28
CA VAL A 175 7.51 -1.86 3.38
C VAL A 175 7.24 -0.38 3.14
N ARG A 176 7.90 0.46 3.93
CA ARG A 176 7.83 1.91 3.82
C ARG A 176 9.06 2.43 3.08
N LEU A 177 8.85 3.27 2.08
CA LEU A 177 9.90 3.88 1.28
C LEU A 177 9.86 5.40 1.42
N SER A 178 11.03 6.04 1.46
CA SER A 178 11.08 7.51 1.55
C SER A 178 10.57 8.16 0.26
N LEU A 179 10.01 9.37 0.37
CA LEU A 179 9.64 10.15 -0.81
C LEU A 179 10.86 10.55 -1.66
N SER A 180 12.07 10.56 -1.08
CA SER A 180 13.32 10.77 -1.81
C SER A 180 13.60 9.67 -2.84
N ASP A 181 13.08 8.47 -2.62
CA ASP A 181 13.43 7.26 -3.38
C ASP A 181 12.45 7.04 -4.55
N TRP A 182 11.73 8.09 -4.95
CA TRP A 182 10.68 8.02 -5.96
C TRP A 182 11.17 7.46 -7.31
N GLN A 183 12.44 7.68 -7.67
CA GLN A 183 13.03 7.18 -8.91
C GLN A 183 13.17 5.65 -8.90
N GLU A 184 13.44 5.09 -7.72
CA GLU A 184 13.64 3.66 -7.52
C GLU A 184 12.32 2.92 -7.31
N LEU A 185 11.22 3.64 -7.05
CA LEU A 185 9.92 3.05 -6.74
C LEU A 185 9.50 1.94 -7.72
N PRO A 186 9.54 2.12 -9.06
CA PRO A 186 9.15 1.05 -9.99
C PRO A 186 10.02 -0.20 -9.85
N HIS A 187 11.33 -0.03 -9.70
CA HIS A 187 12.29 -1.13 -9.57
C HIS A 187 12.10 -1.87 -8.23
N LEU A 188 12.05 -1.12 -7.12
CA LEU A 188 11.82 -1.67 -5.79
C LEU A 188 10.48 -2.40 -5.71
N ALA A 189 9.43 -1.88 -6.34
CA ALA A 189 8.13 -2.54 -6.39
C ALA A 189 8.18 -3.88 -7.14
N ALA A 190 8.87 -3.95 -8.27
CA ALA A 190 9.03 -5.18 -9.02
C ALA A 190 9.86 -6.22 -8.25
N GLU A 191 10.99 -5.80 -7.67
CA GLU A 191 11.87 -6.66 -6.87
C GLU A 191 11.12 -7.22 -5.65
N ARG A 192 10.36 -6.37 -4.95
CA ARG A 192 9.66 -6.80 -3.75
C ARG A 192 8.50 -7.73 -4.03
N LEU A 193 7.78 -7.50 -5.14
CA LEU A 193 6.80 -8.47 -5.61
C LEU A 193 7.45 -9.82 -5.89
N ALA A 194 8.58 -9.85 -6.60
CA ALA A 194 9.28 -11.09 -6.95
C ALA A 194 9.61 -11.93 -5.70
N GLN A 195 10.10 -11.30 -4.64
CA GLN A 195 10.41 -11.98 -3.38
C GLN A 195 9.17 -12.48 -2.64
N TRP A 196 8.11 -11.68 -2.60
CA TRP A 196 6.86 -12.08 -1.93
C TRP A 196 6.16 -13.21 -2.66
N VAL A 197 6.06 -13.17 -3.99
CA VAL A 197 5.47 -14.28 -4.75
C VAL A 197 6.30 -15.55 -4.67
N GLU A 198 7.63 -15.43 -4.56
CA GLU A 198 8.49 -16.58 -4.29
C GLU A 198 8.15 -17.27 -2.98
N VAL A 199 7.93 -16.47 -1.93
CA VAL A 199 7.53 -16.99 -0.64
C VAL A 199 6.13 -17.60 -0.67
N LEU A 200 5.16 -16.96 -1.33
CA LEU A 200 3.80 -17.49 -1.41
C LEU A 200 3.72 -18.81 -2.17
N TRP A 201 4.46 -18.93 -3.28
CA TRP A 201 4.28 -20.06 -4.20
C TRP A 201 5.18 -21.26 -3.91
N TYR A 202 6.34 -21.06 -3.26
CA TYR A 202 7.40 -22.08 -3.21
C TYR A 202 8.08 -22.23 -1.83
N SER A 203 7.44 -21.83 -0.73
CA SER A 203 7.96 -22.06 0.64
C SER A 203 7.40 -23.31 1.28
#